data_AF-A0A1X1KQ52-F1
#
_entry.id   AF-A0A1X1KQ52-F1
#
_cell.length_a   1.000
_cell.length_b   1.000
_cell.length_c   1.000
_cell.angle_alpha   90.00
_cell.angle_beta   90.00
_cell.angle_gamma   90.00
#
_symmetry.space_group_name_H-M   'P 1'
#
loop_
_entity.id
_entity.type
_entity.pdbx_description
1 polymer ?
#
loop_
_entity_poly.entity_id
_entity_poly.type
_entity_poly.pdbx_seq_one_letter_code
_entity_poly.pdbx_strand_id
1 'polypeptide(L)'
;MERDSRGRFSPGNQVAKGNRGNRKPKYGNSNALKHGLRRGYTGLLPSRKGGVSIYKNGAYLGALSGKYFHHSEDGALWVDYSACQYLISACGFPESMFSEPEEW
;
A
#
# COMPACT_ATOMS: atom_id res chain seq x y z
N MET A 1 -17.51 -16.97 -29.49
CA MET A 1 -18.02 -16.42 -28.21
C MET A 1 -19.18 -15.51 -28.54
N GLU A 2 -20.40 -16.04 -28.55
CA GLU A 2 -21.58 -15.29 -29.01
C GLU A 2 -22.10 -14.37 -27.90
N ARG A 3 -22.34 -13.12 -28.29
CA ARG A 3 -22.96 -12.07 -27.47
C ARG A 3 -24.30 -11.70 -28.10
N ASP A 4 -25.25 -11.29 -27.28
CA ASP A 4 -26.50 -10.73 -27.79
C ASP A 4 -26.27 -9.36 -28.45
N SER A 5 -27.30 -8.82 -29.11
CA SER A 5 -27.28 -7.50 -29.75
C SER A 5 -27.04 -6.34 -28.79
N ARG A 6 -26.98 -6.62 -27.47
CA ARG A 6 -26.69 -5.68 -26.39
C ARG A 6 -25.35 -5.99 -25.71
N GLY A 7 -24.52 -6.85 -26.32
CA GLY A 7 -23.18 -7.20 -25.85
C GLY A 7 -23.12 -8.17 -24.65
N ARG A 8 -24.25 -8.70 -24.19
CA ARG A 8 -24.33 -9.63 -23.04
C ARG A 8 -24.05 -11.05 -23.50
N PHE A 9 -23.62 -11.90 -22.58
CA PHE A 9 -23.44 -13.32 -22.88
C PHE A 9 -24.80 -13.99 -23.10
N SER A 10 -24.93 -14.72 -24.21
CA SER A 10 -26.12 -15.54 -24.49
C SER A 10 -26.38 -16.54 -23.36
N PRO A 11 -27.64 -16.89 -23.05
CA PRO A 11 -27.97 -17.91 -22.06
C PRO A 11 -27.24 -19.23 -22.37
N GLY A 12 -26.40 -19.71 -21.45
CA GLY A 12 -25.51 -20.86 -21.65
C GLY A 12 -24.02 -20.50 -21.80
N ASN A 13 -23.69 -19.29 -22.26
CA ASN A 13 -22.33 -18.78 -22.42
C ASN A 13 -21.87 -17.92 -21.22
N GLN A 14 -22.21 -18.31 -20.00
CA GLN A 14 -21.80 -17.56 -18.80
C GLN A 14 -20.30 -17.73 -18.54
N VAL A 15 -19.58 -16.62 -18.34
CA VAL A 15 -18.25 -16.61 -17.72
C VAL A 15 -18.35 -17.38 -16.41
N ALA A 16 -17.47 -18.36 -16.22
CA ALA A 16 -17.53 -19.40 -15.19
C ALA A 16 -18.20 -18.96 -13.88
N LYS A 17 -19.23 -19.70 -13.46
CA LYS A 17 -20.01 -19.54 -12.20
C LYS A 17 -19.16 -19.48 -10.91
N GLY A 18 -17.86 -19.71 -10.98
CA GLY A 18 -16.96 -20.00 -9.86
C GLY A 18 -16.72 -18.87 -8.84
N ASN A 19 -17.33 -17.70 -8.96
CA ASN A 19 -17.15 -16.58 -8.01
C ASN A 19 -18.44 -16.12 -7.32
N ARG A 20 -19.60 -16.70 -7.65
CA ARG A 20 -20.88 -16.32 -7.01
C ARG A 20 -20.95 -16.98 -5.62
N GLY A 21 -20.57 -16.22 -4.58
CA GLY A 21 -20.58 -16.67 -3.18
C GLY A 21 -19.24 -16.63 -2.47
N ASN A 22 -18.15 -16.32 -3.18
CA ASN A 22 -16.83 -16.25 -2.57
C ASN A 22 -16.64 -14.90 -1.85
N ARG A 23 -17.07 -14.81 -0.58
CA ARG A 23 -16.81 -13.66 0.30
C ARG A 23 -15.37 -13.62 0.82
N LYS A 24 -14.60 -14.67 0.58
CA LYS A 24 -13.17 -14.76 0.88
C LYS A 24 -12.40 -14.95 -0.43
N PRO A 25 -11.25 -14.28 -0.62
CA PRO A 25 -10.44 -14.52 -1.82
C PRO A 25 -10.01 -15.99 -1.88
N LYS A 26 -10.27 -16.65 -3.02
CA LYS A 26 -10.05 -18.10 -3.28
C LYS A 26 -8.62 -18.59 -2.94
N TYR A 27 -7.65 -17.68 -2.83
CA TYR A 27 -6.24 -17.98 -2.56
C TYR A 27 -5.57 -17.04 -1.53
N GLY A 28 -6.35 -16.27 -0.76
CA GLY A 28 -5.78 -15.12 -0.03
C GLY A 28 -5.12 -14.13 -0.99
N ASN A 29 -4.42 -13.12 -0.46
CA ASN A 29 -3.69 -12.13 -1.26
C ASN A 29 -2.44 -12.72 -1.99
N SER A 30 -2.32 -14.04 -2.10
CA SER A 30 -1.16 -14.73 -2.67
C SER A 30 -0.98 -14.43 -4.16
N ASN A 31 -2.06 -14.12 -4.87
CA ASN A 31 -1.97 -13.64 -6.26
C ASN A 31 -1.29 -12.26 -6.35
N ALA A 32 -1.47 -11.36 -5.37
CA ALA A 32 -0.73 -10.10 -5.39
C ALA A 32 0.76 -10.33 -5.12
N LEU A 33 1.12 -11.30 -4.28
CA LEU A 33 2.53 -11.69 -4.09
C LEU A 33 3.15 -12.16 -5.41
N LYS A 34 2.41 -12.94 -6.20
CA LYS A 34 2.82 -13.38 -7.55
C LYS A 34 2.99 -12.22 -8.54
N HIS A 35 2.26 -11.12 -8.35
CA HIS A 35 2.33 -9.92 -9.20
C HIS A 35 3.16 -8.78 -8.59
N GLY A 36 4.11 -9.10 -7.69
CA GLY A 36 5.14 -8.17 -7.23
C GLY A 36 4.90 -7.54 -5.85
N LEU A 37 3.82 -7.91 -5.15
CA LEU A 37 3.65 -7.52 -3.75
C LEU A 37 4.70 -8.25 -2.90
N ARG A 38 5.74 -7.54 -2.45
CA ARG A 38 6.76 -8.13 -1.58
C ARG A 38 6.19 -8.34 -0.17
N ARG A 39 6.29 -9.58 0.33
CA ARG A 39 6.14 -9.85 1.76
C ARG A 39 7.25 -9.07 2.48
N GLY A 40 6.90 -8.31 3.52
CA GLY A 40 7.91 -7.66 4.35
C GLY A 40 8.22 -6.19 4.02
N TYR A 41 7.38 -5.47 3.27
CA TYR A 41 7.61 -4.03 3.08
C TYR A 41 7.65 -3.31 4.43
N THR A 42 8.77 -2.63 4.69
CA THR A 42 8.98 -1.72 5.81
C THR A 42 9.29 -0.37 5.23
N GLY A 43 8.46 0.62 5.55
CA GLY A 43 8.64 1.96 5.04
C GLY A 43 7.39 2.82 5.09
N LEU A 44 7.46 3.93 4.38
CA LEU A 44 6.46 4.99 4.35
C LEU A 44 5.80 5.03 2.97
N LEU A 45 4.47 4.99 2.94
CA LEU A 45 3.70 5.05 1.70
C LEU A 45 2.68 6.19 1.73
N PRO A 46 2.59 7.02 0.67
CA PRO A 46 1.53 8.01 0.56
C PRO A 46 0.14 7.36 0.65
N SER A 47 -0.71 7.92 1.49
CA SER A 47 -2.11 7.50 1.61
C SER A 47 -2.98 8.26 0.61
N ARG A 48 -3.92 7.57 -0.04
CA ARG A 48 -4.96 8.22 -0.88
C ARG A 48 -5.88 9.17 -0.11
N LYS A 49 -5.93 9.06 1.22
CA LYS A 49 -6.79 9.89 2.09
C LYS A 49 -6.04 11.08 2.71
N GLY A 50 -4.83 11.37 2.23
CA GLY A 50 -3.92 12.31 2.88
C GLY A 50 -3.16 11.63 4.02
N GLY A 51 -1.90 12.03 4.21
CA GLY A 51 -1.00 11.41 5.19
C GLY A 51 -0.05 10.39 4.60
N VAL A 52 0.87 9.93 5.45
CA VAL A 52 1.86 8.90 5.11
C VAL A 52 1.61 7.67 5.98
N SER A 53 1.27 6.55 5.35
CA SER A 53 1.05 5.27 6.01
C SER A 53 2.38 4.63 6.41
N ILE A 54 2.45 4.16 7.66
CA ILE A 54 3.61 3.51 8.24
C ILE A 54 3.41 1.99 8.14
N TYR A 55 4.35 1.31 7.50
CA TYR A 55 4.35 -0.14 7.39
C TYR A 55 5.63 -0.75 7.97
N LYS A 56 5.50 -1.87 8.68
CA LYS A 56 6.63 -2.69 9.12
C LYS A 56 6.39 -4.14 8.79
N ASN A 57 7.30 -4.76 8.05
CA ASN A 57 7.21 -6.16 7.63
C ASN A 57 5.84 -6.52 6.98
N GLY A 58 5.24 -5.56 6.28
CA GLY A 58 3.91 -5.68 5.66
C GLY A 58 2.73 -5.45 6.59
N ALA A 59 2.94 -5.21 7.88
CA ALA A 59 1.90 -4.81 8.82
C ALA A 59 1.72 -3.29 8.80
N TYR A 60 0.46 -2.84 8.72
CA TYR A 60 0.10 -1.43 8.85
C TYR A 60 0.13 -1.03 10.32
N LEU A 61 0.95 -0.03 10.66
CA LEU A 61 1.10 0.45 12.04
C LEU A 61 0.29 1.72 12.33
N GLY A 62 -0.07 2.48 11.30
CA GLY A 62 -0.79 3.74 11.44
C GLY A 62 -0.44 4.72 10.33
N ALA A 63 -0.83 5.98 10.50
CA ALA A 63 -0.50 7.06 9.58
C ALA A 63 0.16 8.22 10.31
N LEU A 64 1.20 8.77 9.71
CA LEU A 64 1.86 9.99 10.14
C LEU A 64 0.97 11.19 9.77
N SER A 65 0.76 12.09 10.75
CA SER A 65 -0.02 13.31 10.55
C SER A 65 0.70 14.29 9.61
N GLY A 66 -0.07 15.06 8.84
CA GLY A 66 0.44 16.03 7.86
C GLY A 66 1.36 17.12 8.42
N LYS A 67 1.40 17.31 9.75
CA LYS A 67 2.32 18.26 10.40
C LYS A 67 3.76 17.75 10.56
N TYR A 68 3.99 16.45 10.35
CA TYR A 68 5.28 15.80 10.56
C TYR A 68 5.98 15.41 9.25
N PHE A 69 5.41 15.75 8.11
CA PHE A 69 6.05 15.49 6.83
C PHE A 69 5.68 16.54 5.79
N HIS A 70 6.54 16.67 4.79
CA HIS A 70 6.35 17.54 3.65
C HIS A 70 6.77 16.81 2.38
N HIS A 71 6.03 17.01 1.28
CA HIS A 71 6.45 16.57 -0.04
C HIS A 71 7.03 17.76 -0.77
N SER A 72 8.30 17.67 -1.16
CA SER A 72 8.92 18.68 -2.02
C SER A 72 8.42 18.54 -3.47
N GLU A 73 8.67 19.56 -4.28
CA GLU A 73 8.18 19.63 -5.67
C GLU A 73 8.75 18.53 -6.58
N ASP A 74 9.94 18.04 -6.26
CA ASP A 74 10.60 16.90 -6.93
C ASP A 74 10.02 15.53 -6.52
N GLY A 75 9.06 15.52 -5.58
CA GLY A 75 8.42 14.31 -5.06
C GLY A 75 9.15 13.65 -3.89
N ALA A 76 10.24 14.22 -3.38
CA ALA A 76 10.89 13.70 -2.18
C ALA A 76 9.98 13.87 -0.94
N LEU A 77 10.09 12.93 0.00
CA LEU A 77 9.34 12.94 1.26
C LEU A 77 10.27 13.33 2.39
N TRP A 78 10.05 14.53 2.93
CA TRP A 78 10.71 15.04 4.11
C TRP A 78 9.90 14.67 5.34
N VAL A 79 10.57 14.15 6.36
CA VAL A 79 9.94 13.75 7.62
C VAL A 79 10.62 14.51 8.75
N ASP A 80 9.81 15.11 9.62
CA ASP A 80 10.29 15.85 10.78
C ASP A 80 11.21 14.98 11.65
N TYR A 81 12.29 15.57 12.17
CA TYR A 81 13.28 14.83 12.96
C TYR A 81 12.67 14.09 14.15
N SER A 82 11.71 14.69 14.86
CA SER A 82 11.04 14.04 15.98
C SER A 82 10.21 12.82 15.54
N ALA A 83 9.63 12.89 14.34
CA ALA A 83 8.92 11.77 13.74
C ALA A 83 9.89 10.67 13.27
N CYS A 84 11.06 11.01 12.73
CA CYS A 84 12.12 10.05 12.44
C CYS A 84 12.55 9.28 13.70
N GLN A 85 12.79 9.99 14.80
CA GLN A 85 13.14 9.39 16.09
C GLN A 85 12.04 8.44 16.60
N TYR A 86 10.77 8.81 16.46
CA TYR A 86 9.65 7.92 16.78
C TYR A 86 9.62 6.67 15.88
N LEU A 87 9.82 6.83 14.57
CA LEU A 87 9.83 5.71 13.63
C LEU A 87 10.98 4.72 13.92
N ILE A 88 12.14 5.22 14.31
CA ILE A 88 13.29 4.40 14.71
C ILE A 88 13.02 3.71 16.05
N SER A 89 12.74 4.48 17.10
CA SER A 89 12.65 3.96 18.47
C SER A 89 11.39 3.13 18.75
N ALA A 90 10.22 3.61 18.30
CA ALA A 90 8.94 2.98 18.61
C ALA A 90 8.48 2.04 17.49
N CYS A 91 8.67 2.43 16.23
CA CYS A 91 8.32 1.56 15.09
C CYS A 91 9.46 0.60 14.70
N GLY A 92 10.69 0.78 15.20
CA GLY A 92 11.83 -0.09 14.91
C GLY A 92 12.24 -0.06 13.45
N PHE A 93 12.22 1.12 12.82
CA PHE A 93 12.79 1.34 11.50
C PHE A 93 14.32 1.45 11.61
N PRO A 94 15.08 0.98 10.60
CA PRO A 94 16.53 1.14 10.62
C PRO A 94 16.90 2.62 10.43
N GLU A 95 17.89 3.09 11.17
CA GLU A 95 18.40 4.46 11.06
C GLU A 95 18.84 4.80 9.64
N SER A 96 19.44 3.83 8.93
CA SER A 96 19.87 3.96 7.53
C SER A 96 18.75 4.23 6.53
N MET A 97 17.48 4.17 6.95
CA MET A 97 16.34 4.57 6.14
C MET A 97 16.24 6.10 5.99
N PHE A 98 16.80 6.85 6.94
CA PHE A 98 16.72 8.30 6.96
C PHE A 98 18.09 8.88 6.58
N SER A 99 18.08 9.86 5.68
CA SER A 99 19.28 10.65 5.37
C SER A 99 19.69 11.47 6.60
N GLU A 100 20.94 11.94 6.61
CA GLU A 100 21.39 12.87 7.64
C GLU A 100 20.49 14.13 7.66
N PRO A 101 20.27 14.74 8.84
CA PRO A 101 19.53 15.98 8.91
C PRO A 101 20.19 17.04 8.03
N GLU A 102 19.43 17.70 7.15
CA GLU A 102 19.90 18.93 6.55
C GLU A 102 19.86 20.04 7.60
N GLU A 103 21.03 20.61 7.90
CA GLU A 103 21.14 21.87 8.63
C GLU A 103 20.71 23.01 7.70
N TRP A 104 19.70 23.77 8.11
CA TRP A 104 19.20 24.96 7.41
C TRP A 104 19.48 26.22 8.22
#